data_AF-A0A966TNX0-F1
#
_entry.id   AF-A0A966TNX0-F1
#
_cell.length_a   1.000
_cell.length_b   1.000
_cell.length_c   1.000
_cell.angle_alpha   90.00
_cell.angle_beta   90.00
_cell.angle_gamma   90.00
#
_symmetry.space_group_name_H-M   'P 1'
#
loop_
_entity.id
_entity.type
_entity.pdbx_description
1 polymer ?
#
loop_
_entity_poly.entity_id
_entity_poly.type
_entity_poly.pdbx_seq_one_letter_code
_entity_poly.pdbx_strand_id
1 'polypeptide(L)'
;MSNLRLFFVYLSLLVLTGLVGMTGCQPPATDHQAIDPQQAVNSRPLPTEGSSSGDSALPSALQLAYARALRLAEQGDPGTLELCDSLLQNQGPLGGAEPYYYKGIFFAEKRDLQKAIGWFDKTIQTDYNFYEAYIEKASLLMDVKEFEAARKELELLRTLSPGYAPAHYWLGKWAALQGKKEKALEHYRLALSLDTSLTEARQAIERLEK
;
A
#
# COMPACT_ATOMS: atom_id res chain seq x y z
N MET A 1 -47.33 -37.30 6.31
CA MET A 1 -48.27 -36.31 6.90
C MET A 1 -47.48 -35.01 7.01
N SER A 2 -47.70 -33.88 6.35
CA SER A 2 -48.68 -33.36 5.38
C SER A 2 -47.95 -32.17 4.71
N ASN A 3 -47.82 -32.10 3.39
CA ASN A 3 -48.60 -31.23 2.47
C ASN A 3 -48.91 -29.82 3.04
N LEU A 4 -48.40 -28.73 2.44
CA LEU A 4 -48.91 -28.04 1.23
C LEU A 4 -49.79 -26.83 1.58
N ARG A 5 -49.45 -25.65 1.02
CA ARG A 5 -50.31 -24.51 0.56
C ARG A 5 -49.66 -23.14 0.90
N LEU A 6 -49.25 -22.30 -0.06
CA LEU A 6 -49.95 -21.55 -1.14
C LEU A 6 -50.31 -20.10 -0.72
N PHE A 7 -50.33 -19.20 -1.73
CA PHE A 7 -50.84 -17.80 -1.78
C PHE A 7 -49.83 -16.71 -1.36
N PHE A 8 -49.45 -15.72 -2.18
CA PHE A 8 -50.20 -14.93 -3.18
C PHE A 8 -49.37 -14.51 -4.40
N VAL A 9 -50.10 -14.27 -5.49
CA VAL A 9 -49.71 -14.00 -6.88
C VAL A 9 -50.44 -12.71 -7.29
N TYR A 10 -49.73 -11.81 -8.02
CA TYR A 10 -50.20 -10.76 -8.95
C TYR A 10 -50.84 -9.44 -8.45
N LEU A 11 -50.29 -8.30 -8.94
CA LEU A 11 -51.02 -7.19 -9.58
C LEU A 11 -50.00 -6.23 -10.29
N SER A 12 -49.76 -6.32 -11.59
CA SER A 12 -50.45 -5.68 -12.75
C SER A 12 -50.19 -4.17 -12.97
N LEU A 13 -49.33 -3.87 -13.95
CA LEU A 13 -49.47 -2.93 -15.10
C LEU A 13 -50.40 -1.69 -15.03
N LEU A 14 -49.87 -0.50 -15.39
CA LEU A 14 -50.49 0.49 -16.31
C LEU A 14 -49.45 1.55 -16.77
N VAL A 15 -49.03 1.60 -18.05
CA VAL A 15 -49.48 2.45 -19.20
C VAL A 15 -49.02 3.93 -19.10
N LEU A 16 -48.06 4.43 -19.89
CA LEU A 16 -48.02 4.86 -21.32
C LEU A 16 -48.33 6.37 -21.55
N THR A 17 -47.55 6.95 -22.47
CA THR A 17 -47.72 8.22 -23.25
C THR A 17 -47.09 9.53 -22.73
N GLY A 18 -46.30 10.15 -23.62
CA GLY A 18 -45.76 11.51 -23.48
C GLY A 18 -44.61 11.79 -24.45
N LEU A 19 -44.94 11.90 -25.75
CA LEU A 19 -44.03 12.25 -26.85
C LEU A 19 -43.97 13.78 -27.02
N VAL A 20 -42.87 14.28 -27.58
CA VAL A 20 -42.65 15.56 -28.30
C VAL A 20 -41.54 16.45 -27.70
N GLY A 21 -40.51 16.72 -28.51
CA GLY A 21 -39.54 17.78 -28.27
C GLY A 21 -38.19 17.61 -28.97
N MET A 22 -38.17 17.49 -30.30
CA MET A 22 -36.95 17.64 -31.10
C MET A 22 -36.63 19.12 -31.27
N THR A 23 -35.43 19.56 -30.89
CA THR A 23 -34.60 20.50 -31.66
C THR A 23 -33.15 20.35 -31.22
N GLY A 24 -32.27 20.20 -32.20
CA GLY A 24 -30.88 19.85 -32.02
C GLY A 24 -29.99 20.97 -31.50
N CYS A 25 -28.88 20.55 -30.90
CA CYS A 25 -27.64 21.31 -30.83
C CYS A 25 -26.49 20.32 -30.63
N GLN A 26 -25.63 20.20 -31.64
CA GLN A 26 -24.28 19.64 -31.53
C GLN A 26 -23.31 20.72 -32.05
N PRO A 27 -22.00 20.63 -31.74
CA PRO A 27 -21.35 21.36 -30.65
C PRO A 27 -20.29 22.34 -31.18
N PRO A 28 -19.74 23.26 -30.38
CA PRO A 28 -18.48 23.89 -30.74
C PRO A 28 -17.31 23.01 -30.27
N ALA A 29 -16.48 22.66 -31.25
CA ALA A 29 -15.16 22.08 -31.06
C ALA A 29 -14.30 22.99 -30.17
N THR A 30 -13.62 22.39 -29.20
CA THR A 30 -12.38 22.95 -28.65
C THR A 30 -11.35 21.83 -28.64
N ASP A 31 -10.41 21.95 -29.58
CA ASP A 31 -9.11 21.32 -29.53
C ASP A 31 -8.39 21.79 -28.26
N HIS A 32 -8.27 20.93 -27.26
CA HIS A 32 -7.17 21.03 -26.30
C HIS A 32 -6.78 19.62 -25.82
N GLN A 33 -5.79 19.09 -26.54
CA GLN A 33 -4.66 18.30 -26.05
C GLN A 33 -4.98 17.05 -25.21
N ALA A 34 -4.67 15.91 -25.81
CA ALA A 34 -4.44 14.64 -25.14
C ALA A 34 -3.54 14.84 -23.91
N ILE A 35 -4.05 14.48 -22.74
CA ILE A 35 -3.23 14.29 -21.55
C ILE A 35 -2.55 12.93 -21.71
N ASP A 36 -1.24 12.98 -21.92
CA ASP A 36 -0.31 11.86 -21.97
C ASP A 36 -0.39 11.03 -20.66
N PRO A 37 -0.56 9.69 -20.67
CA PRO A 37 -0.69 8.90 -19.45
C PRO A 37 0.60 8.78 -18.60
N GLN A 38 1.68 9.50 -18.93
CA GLN A 38 2.97 9.38 -18.24
C GLN A 38 3.26 10.41 -17.14
N GLN A 39 2.29 11.21 -16.70
CA GLN A 39 2.45 12.08 -15.52
C GLN A 39 1.61 11.62 -14.33
N ALA A 40 1.93 10.43 -13.82
CA ALA A 40 1.53 9.99 -12.49
C ALA A 40 2.67 9.20 -11.83
N VAL A 41 3.87 9.79 -11.82
CA VAL A 41 4.93 9.40 -10.88
C VAL A 41 4.89 10.39 -9.72
N ASN A 42 3.90 10.22 -8.84
CA ASN A 42 3.93 10.74 -7.47
C ASN A 42 4.16 9.55 -6.53
N SER A 43 5.30 8.88 -6.70
CA SER A 43 5.97 8.26 -5.55
C SER A 43 6.52 9.39 -4.72
N ARG A 44 5.89 9.68 -3.59
CA ARG A 44 6.43 10.60 -2.60
C ARG A 44 7.80 10.04 -2.19
N PRO A 45 8.91 10.76 -2.44
CA PRO A 45 10.17 10.34 -1.87
C PRO A 45 10.05 10.52 -0.35
N LEU A 46 10.53 9.56 0.43
CA LEU A 46 11.09 9.90 1.74
C LEU A 46 12.05 11.07 1.55
N PRO A 47 12.25 11.96 2.53
CA PRO A 47 13.08 13.14 2.35
C PRO A 47 14.54 12.73 2.11
N THR A 48 14.89 12.47 0.85
CA THR A 48 16.23 12.29 0.35
C THR A 48 16.45 13.38 -0.68
N GLU A 49 16.99 14.47 -0.14
CA GLU A 49 17.86 15.46 -0.78
C GLU A 49 17.54 15.84 -2.24
N GLY A 50 16.78 16.94 -2.39
CA GLY A 50 16.83 17.78 -3.57
C GLY A 50 17.92 18.84 -3.39
N SER A 51 18.95 18.78 -4.22
CA SER A 51 20.06 19.73 -4.28
C SER A 51 19.61 21.12 -4.74
N SER A 52 19.81 22.13 -3.90
CA SER A 52 20.15 23.49 -4.33
C SER A 52 21.01 24.17 -3.28
N SER A 53 22.27 24.43 -3.65
CA SER A 53 23.17 25.47 -3.11
C SER A 53 22.92 25.98 -1.69
N GLY A 54 23.82 25.58 -0.78
CA GLY A 54 24.26 26.42 0.34
C GLY A 54 23.18 26.77 1.35
N ASP A 55 22.88 25.85 2.27
CA ASP A 55 22.83 26.11 3.72
C ASP A 55 22.58 24.77 4.42
N SER A 56 23.45 24.42 5.37
CA SER A 56 23.27 23.26 6.25
C SER A 56 22.16 23.56 7.26
N ALA A 57 20.92 23.60 6.79
CA ALA A 57 19.76 23.71 7.66
C ALA A 57 19.69 22.43 8.49
N LEU A 58 20.02 22.54 9.77
CA LEU A 58 19.80 21.48 10.77
C LEU A 58 18.39 20.89 10.56
N PRO A 59 18.21 19.56 10.66
CA PRO A 59 16.89 18.95 10.57
C PRO A 59 15.94 19.69 11.50
N SER A 60 14.76 20.06 10.99
CA SER A 60 13.75 20.69 11.84
C SER A 60 13.51 19.81 13.08
N ALA A 61 13.17 20.41 14.21
CA ALA A 61 12.95 19.66 15.45
C ALA A 61 11.97 18.48 15.25
N LEU A 62 11.00 18.66 14.35
CA LEU A 62 10.06 17.63 13.94
C LEU A 62 10.71 16.49 13.15
N GLN A 63 11.50 16.79 12.12
CA GLN A 63 12.23 15.76 11.36
C GLN A 63 13.16 14.96 12.27
N LEU A 64 13.83 15.63 13.21
CA LEU A 64 14.66 14.96 14.20
C LEU A 64 13.84 14.05 15.12
N ALA A 65 12.63 14.46 15.50
CA ALA A 65 11.73 13.64 16.30
C ALA A 65 11.26 12.38 15.55
N TYR A 66 10.90 12.49 14.26
CA TYR A 66 10.58 11.32 13.42
C TYR A 66 11.77 10.39 13.25
N ALA A 67 12.94 10.93 12.91
CA ALA A 67 14.17 10.14 12.76
C ALA A 67 14.58 9.46 14.08
N ARG A 68 14.34 10.10 15.22
CA ARG A 68 14.55 9.49 16.53
C ARG A 68 13.52 8.38 16.79
N ALA A 69 12.25 8.61 16.51
CA ALA A 69 11.19 7.64 16.74
C ALA A 69 11.42 6.35 15.93
N LEU A 70 11.80 6.47 14.66
CA LEU A 70 12.15 5.31 13.82
C LEU A 70 13.31 4.50 14.42
N ARG A 71 14.42 5.16 14.79
CA ARG A 71 15.58 4.46 15.37
C ARG A 71 15.24 3.76 16.68
N LEU A 72 14.43 4.39 17.54
CA LEU A 72 13.96 3.77 18.78
C LEU A 72 13.07 2.55 18.46
N ALA A 73 12.23 2.64 17.42
CA ALA A 73 11.35 1.55 17.02
C ALA A 73 12.14 0.31 16.58
N GLU A 74 13.17 0.52 15.75
CA GLU A 74 14.07 -0.54 15.27
C GLU A 74 14.88 -1.17 16.41
N GLN A 75 15.13 -0.45 17.50
CA GLN A 75 15.77 -0.98 18.71
C GLN A 75 14.79 -1.69 19.64
N GLY A 76 13.48 -1.61 19.36
CA GLY A 76 12.44 -2.03 20.28
C GLY A 76 12.48 -1.22 21.59
N ASP A 77 12.91 0.03 21.57
CA ASP A 77 12.93 0.90 22.74
C ASP A 77 11.51 1.42 23.05
N PRO A 78 11.00 1.27 24.29
CA PRO A 78 9.64 1.66 24.65
C PRO A 78 9.38 3.17 24.52
N GLY A 79 10.43 4.00 24.54
CA GLY A 79 10.35 5.44 24.28
C GLY A 79 9.81 5.77 22.88
N THR A 80 9.80 4.80 21.96
CA THR A 80 9.07 4.90 20.69
C THR A 80 7.59 5.24 20.90
N LEU A 81 6.93 4.57 21.84
CA LEU A 81 5.48 4.71 22.03
C LEU A 81 5.13 6.10 22.53
N GLU A 82 5.83 6.57 23.56
CA GLU A 82 5.64 7.90 24.15
C GLU A 82 5.91 9.00 23.12
N LEU A 83 7.01 8.86 22.37
CA LEU A 83 7.37 9.85 21.35
C LEU A 83 6.35 9.86 20.21
N CYS A 84 5.88 8.69 19.75
CA CYS A 84 4.84 8.60 18.73
C CYS A 84 3.50 9.17 19.22
N ASP A 85 3.12 8.95 20.48
CA ASP A 85 1.91 9.54 21.08
C ASP A 85 2.01 11.07 21.14
N SER A 86 3.17 11.60 21.52
CA SER A 86 3.44 13.04 21.49
C SER A 86 3.37 13.62 20.07
N LEU A 87 3.94 12.92 19.08
CA LEU A 87 3.88 13.34 17.67
C LEU A 87 2.43 13.40 17.17
N LEU A 88 1.62 12.38 17.49
CA LEU A 88 0.21 12.31 17.11
C LEU A 88 -0.65 13.42 17.75
N GLN A 89 -0.37 13.78 19.02
CA GLN A 89 -1.09 14.86 19.70
C GLN A 89 -0.78 16.24 19.12
N ASN A 90 0.46 16.47 18.68
CA ASN A 90 0.93 17.80 18.29
C ASN A 90 0.75 18.13 16.79
N GLN A 91 0.58 17.13 15.92
CA GLN A 91 0.71 17.33 14.46
C GLN A 91 -0.60 17.39 13.66
N GLY A 92 -1.75 17.00 14.23
CA GLY A 92 -2.98 16.92 13.43
C GLY A 92 -2.84 16.03 12.17
N PRO A 93 -3.83 15.99 11.27
CA PRO A 93 -4.00 14.90 10.30
C PRO A 93 -3.04 14.88 9.09
N LEU A 94 -2.12 15.84 8.93
CA LEU A 94 -1.37 16.03 7.67
C LEU A 94 0.05 15.42 7.63
N GLY A 95 0.44 14.70 8.69
CA GLY A 95 1.71 13.94 8.77
C GLY A 95 1.63 12.82 9.81
N GLY A 96 0.55 12.03 9.74
CA GLY A 96 0.06 11.23 10.88
C GLY A 96 0.15 9.71 10.74
N ALA A 97 0.70 9.18 9.64
CA ALA A 97 0.76 7.72 9.43
C ALA A 97 2.08 7.12 9.96
N GLU A 98 3.17 7.88 9.87
CA GLU A 98 4.51 7.51 10.31
C GLU A 98 4.56 7.10 11.79
N PRO A 99 3.91 7.80 12.75
CA PRO A 99 3.92 7.36 14.15
C PRO A 99 3.21 6.01 14.34
N TYR A 100 2.18 5.71 13.56
CA TYR A 100 1.56 4.37 13.59
C TYR A 100 2.48 3.32 12.99
N TYR A 101 3.18 3.66 11.90
CA TYR A 101 4.14 2.77 11.25
C TYR A 101 5.28 2.41 12.21
N TYR A 102 5.84 3.39 12.92
CA TYR A 102 6.91 3.17 13.90
C TYR A 102 6.44 2.34 15.10
N LYS A 103 5.20 2.52 15.57
CA LYS A 103 4.61 1.60 16.55
C LYS A 103 4.55 0.17 16.00
N GLY A 104 4.18 0.00 14.73
CA GLY A 104 4.21 -1.28 14.04
C GLY A 104 5.59 -1.94 14.06
N ILE A 105 6.63 -1.21 13.67
CA ILE A 105 8.04 -1.66 13.72
C ILE A 105 8.42 -2.07 15.15
N PHE A 106 8.13 -1.23 16.15
CA PHE A 106 8.45 -1.53 17.54
C PHE A 106 7.84 -2.87 18.01
N PHE A 107 6.56 -3.12 17.69
CA PHE A 107 5.92 -4.39 18.07
C PHE A 107 6.44 -5.57 17.26
N ALA A 108 6.80 -5.37 15.98
CA ALA A 108 7.44 -6.39 15.16
C ALA A 108 8.78 -6.83 15.75
N GLU A 109 9.60 -5.88 16.17
CA GLU A 109 10.88 -6.12 16.85
C GLU A 109 10.69 -6.86 18.17
N LYS A 110 9.65 -6.52 18.94
CA LYS A 110 9.26 -7.26 20.15
C LYS A 110 8.60 -8.62 19.90
N ARG A 111 8.46 -9.04 18.64
CA ARG A 111 7.80 -10.28 18.21
C ARG A 111 6.32 -10.35 18.60
N ASP A 112 5.68 -9.23 18.94
CA ASP A 112 4.24 -9.13 19.13
C ASP A 112 3.56 -8.88 17.77
N LEU A 113 3.54 -9.93 16.95
CA LEU A 113 3.18 -9.84 15.53
C LEU A 113 1.74 -9.37 15.31
N GLN A 114 0.83 -9.74 16.21
CA GLN A 114 -0.58 -9.34 16.12
C GLN A 114 -0.75 -7.83 16.34
N LYS A 115 -0.07 -7.25 17.34
CA LYS A 115 -0.08 -5.80 17.52
C LYS A 115 0.60 -5.08 16.37
N ALA A 116 1.73 -5.61 15.87
CA ALA A 116 2.43 -5.03 14.73
C ALA A 116 1.52 -4.91 13.50
N ILE A 117 0.83 -6.01 13.14
CA ILE A 117 -0.15 -6.03 12.04
C ILE A 117 -1.25 -4.98 12.28
N GLY A 118 -1.82 -4.91 13.49
CA GLY A 118 -2.86 -3.92 13.81
C GLY A 118 -2.40 -2.46 13.67
N TRP A 119 -1.12 -2.17 13.96
CA TRP A 119 -0.57 -0.83 13.74
C TRP A 119 -0.30 -0.54 12.27
N PHE A 120 0.18 -1.51 11.49
CA PHE A 120 0.30 -1.35 10.04
C PHE A 120 -1.05 -1.17 9.36
N ASP A 121 -2.10 -1.86 9.83
CA ASP A 121 -3.48 -1.61 9.39
C ASP A 121 -3.89 -0.16 9.65
N LYS A 122 -3.55 0.38 10.82
CA LYS A 122 -3.84 1.78 11.15
C LYS A 122 -3.03 2.75 10.29
N THR A 123 -1.77 2.44 9.98
CA THR A 123 -0.97 3.20 9.01
C THR A 123 -1.66 3.25 7.66
N ILE A 124 -2.05 2.10 7.11
CA ILE A 124 -2.73 1.97 5.82
C ILE A 124 -4.08 2.72 5.80
N GLN A 125 -4.85 2.64 6.89
CA GLN A 125 -6.11 3.39 7.03
C GLN A 125 -5.90 4.91 7.05
N THR A 126 -4.76 5.36 7.58
CA THR A 126 -4.43 6.79 7.67
C THR A 126 -3.86 7.30 6.35
N ASP A 127 -2.97 6.53 5.73
CA ASP A 127 -2.38 6.79 4.43
C ASP A 127 -2.32 5.50 3.61
N TYR A 128 -3.24 5.37 2.67
CA TYR A 128 -3.33 4.20 1.80
C TYR A 128 -2.18 4.11 0.79
N ASN A 129 -1.38 5.17 0.64
CA ASN A 129 -0.18 5.20 -0.20
C ASN A 129 1.11 4.92 0.60
N PHE A 130 0.99 4.52 1.88
CA PHE A 130 2.13 4.09 2.69
C PHE A 130 2.54 2.66 2.34
N TYR A 131 3.21 2.49 1.19
CA TYR A 131 3.50 1.20 0.58
C TYR A 131 4.33 0.27 1.47
N GLU A 132 5.25 0.81 2.25
CA GLU A 132 6.08 0.08 3.20
C GLU A 132 5.22 -0.65 4.25
N ALA A 133 4.09 -0.09 4.67
CA ALA A 133 3.20 -0.71 5.66
C ALA A 133 2.53 -1.98 5.10
N TYR A 134 2.17 -2.01 3.82
CA TYR A 134 1.65 -3.22 3.17
C TYR A 134 2.72 -4.31 3.08
N ILE A 135 3.96 -3.93 2.78
CA ILE A 135 5.10 -4.84 2.71
C ILE A 135 5.37 -5.45 4.08
N GLU A 136 5.50 -4.63 5.12
CA GLU A 136 5.79 -5.11 6.47
C GLU A 136 4.67 -6.01 6.98
N LYS A 137 3.41 -5.60 6.79
CA LYS A 137 2.25 -6.43 7.11
C LYS A 137 2.28 -7.77 6.36
N ALA A 138 2.52 -7.76 5.05
CA ALA A 138 2.61 -8.99 4.25
C ALA A 138 3.76 -9.89 4.69
N SER A 139 4.91 -9.32 5.03
CA SER A 139 6.06 -10.03 5.58
C SER A 139 5.69 -10.76 6.88
N LEU A 140 5.07 -10.05 7.83
CA LEU A 140 4.61 -10.64 9.08
C LEU A 140 3.54 -11.72 8.87
N LEU A 141 2.61 -11.51 7.93
CA LEU A 141 1.60 -12.52 7.57
C LEU A 141 2.25 -13.79 7.00
N MET A 142 3.31 -13.67 6.20
CA MET A 142 4.07 -14.84 5.73
C MET A 142 4.78 -15.55 6.88
N ASP A 143 5.33 -14.83 7.85
CA ASP A 143 5.99 -15.41 9.02
C ASP A 143 5.01 -16.25 9.88
N VAL A 144 3.76 -15.80 10.01
CA VAL A 144 2.70 -16.57 10.69
C VAL A 144 1.98 -17.56 9.78
N LYS A 145 2.47 -17.76 8.54
CA LYS A 145 1.94 -18.69 7.53
C LYS A 145 0.53 -18.37 7.02
N GLU A 146 0.07 -17.13 7.20
CA GLU A 146 -1.18 -16.60 6.63
C GLU A 146 -0.95 -16.14 5.18
N PHE A 147 -0.56 -17.09 4.32
CA PHE A 147 -0.10 -16.81 2.96
C PHE A 147 -1.15 -16.17 2.06
N GLU A 148 -2.42 -16.51 2.23
CA GLU A 148 -3.49 -15.94 1.41
C GLU A 148 -3.78 -14.48 1.81
N ALA A 149 -3.68 -14.15 3.09
CA ALA A 149 -3.76 -12.77 3.55
C ALA A 149 -2.56 -11.96 3.04
N ALA A 150 -1.34 -12.48 3.16
CA ALA A 150 -0.14 -11.83 2.64
C ALA A 150 -0.24 -11.54 1.13
N ARG A 151 -0.73 -12.51 0.35
CA ARG A 151 -0.96 -12.35 -1.09
C ARG A 151 -1.90 -11.18 -1.39
N LYS A 152 -3.00 -11.06 -0.65
CA LYS A 152 -3.99 -9.99 -0.87
C LYS A 152 -3.39 -8.60 -0.63
N GLU A 153 -2.61 -8.43 0.43
CA GLU A 153 -1.93 -7.17 0.71
C GLU A 153 -0.94 -6.78 -0.39
N LEU A 154 -0.15 -7.75 -0.88
CA LEU A 154 0.82 -7.53 -1.96
C LEU A 154 0.16 -7.27 -3.33
N GLU A 155 -0.95 -7.95 -3.63
CA GLU A 155 -1.72 -7.70 -4.85
C GLU A 155 -2.42 -6.34 -4.82
N LEU A 156 -2.90 -5.92 -3.64
CA LEU A 156 -3.44 -4.58 -3.44
C LEU A 156 -2.34 -3.54 -3.69
N LEU A 157 -1.17 -3.70 -3.08
CA LEU A 157 -0.03 -2.82 -3.31
C LEU A 157 0.38 -2.76 -4.80
N ARG A 158 0.46 -3.91 -5.48
CA ARG A 158 0.73 -3.98 -6.93
C ARG A 158 -0.32 -3.22 -7.75
N THR A 159 -1.58 -3.23 -7.31
CA THR A 159 -2.67 -2.51 -7.98
C THR A 159 -2.57 -1.00 -7.74
N LEU A 160 -2.21 -0.59 -6.52
CA LEU A 160 -2.01 0.82 -6.17
C LEU A 160 -0.79 1.43 -6.88
N SER A 161 0.31 0.68 -6.97
CA SER A 161 1.54 1.13 -7.63
C SER A 161 2.17 0.01 -8.48
N PRO A 162 1.73 -0.16 -9.74
CA PRO A 162 2.25 -1.22 -10.62
C PRO A 162 3.76 -1.13 -10.90
N GLY A 163 4.32 0.09 -10.83
CA GLY A 163 5.73 0.38 -11.03
C GLY A 163 6.60 0.30 -9.77
N TYR A 164 6.01 0.02 -8.60
CA TYR A 164 6.79 -0.12 -7.37
C TYR A 164 7.51 -1.46 -7.33
N ALA A 165 8.79 -1.44 -7.70
CA ALA A 165 9.63 -2.63 -7.82
C ALA A 165 9.60 -3.55 -6.57
N PRO A 166 9.63 -3.02 -5.32
CA PRO A 166 9.52 -3.85 -4.12
C PRO A 166 8.24 -4.70 -4.06
N ALA A 167 7.10 -4.23 -4.59
CA ALA A 167 5.87 -5.03 -4.60
C ALA A 167 6.06 -6.35 -5.36
N HIS A 168 6.71 -6.31 -6.52
CA HIS A 168 7.02 -7.52 -7.30
C HIS A 168 8.06 -8.39 -6.61
N TYR A 169 9.07 -7.81 -5.97
CA TYR A 169 10.02 -8.60 -5.17
C TYR A 169 9.30 -9.38 -4.05
N TRP A 170 8.40 -8.75 -3.31
CA TRP A 170 7.66 -9.40 -2.24
C TRP A 170 6.65 -10.44 -2.74
N LEU A 171 5.99 -10.21 -3.89
CA LEU A 171 5.18 -11.24 -4.57
C LEU A 171 6.03 -12.44 -4.99
N GLY A 172 7.25 -12.20 -5.47
CA GLY A 172 8.22 -13.26 -5.79
C GLY A 172 8.60 -14.07 -4.55
N LYS A 173 8.88 -13.41 -3.42
CA LYS A 173 9.17 -14.05 -2.13
C LYS A 173 8.00 -14.90 -1.64
N TRP A 174 6.78 -14.37 -1.72
CA TRP A 174 5.57 -15.12 -1.44
C TRP A 174 5.43 -16.36 -2.33
N ALA A 175 5.61 -16.22 -3.64
CA ALA A 175 5.50 -17.33 -4.58
C ALA A 175 6.55 -18.43 -4.32
N ALA A 176 7.79 -18.04 -4.00
CA ALA A 176 8.86 -18.95 -3.64
C ALA A 176 8.53 -19.75 -2.37
N LEU A 177 8.02 -19.09 -1.32
CA LEU A 177 7.56 -19.74 -0.09
C LEU A 177 6.40 -20.73 -0.32
N GLN A 178 5.61 -20.51 -1.37
CA GLN A 178 4.53 -21.39 -1.80
C GLN A 178 4.99 -22.51 -2.76
N GLY A 179 6.29 -22.63 -3.02
CA GLY A 179 6.85 -23.63 -3.95
C GLY A 179 6.57 -23.33 -5.43
N LYS A 180 6.10 -22.13 -5.76
CA LYS A 180 5.76 -21.71 -7.13
C LYS A 180 6.99 -21.05 -7.78
N LYS A 181 8.02 -21.85 -8.04
CA LYS A 181 9.34 -21.40 -8.51
C LYS A 181 9.26 -20.53 -9.78
N GLU A 182 8.50 -20.94 -10.78
CA GLU A 182 8.40 -20.21 -12.06
C GLU A 182 7.78 -18.83 -11.88
N LYS A 183 6.71 -18.73 -11.07
CA LYS A 183 6.07 -17.46 -10.74
C LYS A 183 6.98 -16.56 -9.90
N ALA A 184 7.76 -17.15 -8.99
CA ALA A 184 8.73 -16.39 -8.22
C ALA A 184 9.78 -15.74 -9.13
N LEU A 185 10.33 -16.50 -10.08
CA LEU A 185 11.30 -15.99 -11.06
C LEU A 185 10.70 -14.90 -11.95
N GLU A 186 9.45 -15.05 -12.39
CA GLU A 186 8.74 -14.01 -13.16
C GLU A 186 8.67 -12.68 -12.38
N HIS A 187 8.19 -12.73 -11.14
CA HIS A 187 8.08 -11.54 -10.31
C HIS A 187 9.44 -10.91 -9.95
N TYR A 188 10.46 -11.72 -9.66
CA TYR A 188 11.79 -11.18 -9.39
C TYR A 188 12.43 -10.53 -10.60
N ARG A 189 12.25 -11.10 -11.81
CA ARG A 189 12.73 -10.48 -13.05
C ARG A 189 12.00 -9.17 -13.35
N LEU A 190 10.69 -9.13 -13.10
CA LEU A 190 9.91 -7.90 -13.23
C LEU A 190 10.38 -6.83 -12.24
N ALA A 191 10.62 -7.19 -10.98
CA ALA A 191 11.21 -6.28 -9.98
C ALA A 191 12.55 -5.69 -10.46
N LEU A 192 13.45 -6.52 -10.99
CA LEU A 192 14.73 -6.07 -11.55
C LEU A 192 14.61 -5.23 -12.81
N SER A 193 13.56 -5.42 -13.61
CA SER A 193 13.29 -4.58 -14.78
C SER A 193 12.82 -3.17 -14.42
N LEU A 194 12.15 -3.04 -13.26
CA LEU A 194 11.68 -1.76 -12.72
C LEU A 194 12.79 -1.06 -11.93
N ASP A 195 13.54 -1.82 -11.13
CA ASP A 195 14.70 -1.34 -10.38
C ASP A 195 15.84 -2.36 -10.41
N THR A 196 16.86 -2.05 -11.20
CA THR A 196 18.04 -2.91 -11.39
C THR A 196 18.96 -2.98 -10.16
N SER A 197 18.77 -2.09 -9.18
CA SER A 197 19.56 -2.00 -7.95
C SER A 197 19.11 -2.97 -6.86
N LEU A 198 17.95 -3.62 -7.00
CA LEU A 198 17.42 -4.61 -6.06
C LEU A 198 18.27 -5.90 -6.03
N THR A 199 19.36 -5.86 -5.29
CA THR A 199 20.31 -6.98 -5.17
C THR A 199 19.66 -8.25 -4.62
N GLU A 200 18.67 -8.11 -3.75
CA GLU A 200 17.92 -9.19 -3.12
C GLU A 200 17.12 -9.99 -4.15
N ALA A 201 16.52 -9.31 -5.13
CA ALA A 201 15.80 -9.96 -6.23
C ALA A 201 16.76 -10.77 -7.12
N ARG A 202 17.95 -10.21 -7.43
CA ARG A 202 18.99 -10.91 -8.17
C ARG A 202 19.48 -12.16 -7.44
N GLN A 203 19.79 -12.04 -6.15
CA GLN A 203 20.19 -13.16 -5.31
C GLN A 203 19.08 -14.21 -5.17
N ALA A 204 17.81 -13.80 -5.15
CA ALA A 204 16.69 -14.73 -5.12
C ALA A 204 16.56 -15.54 -6.40
N ILE A 205 16.75 -14.92 -7.57
CA ILE A 205 16.80 -15.62 -8.88
C ILE A 205 17.94 -16.65 -8.88
N GLU A 206 19.16 -16.23 -8.53
CA GLU A 206 20.33 -17.13 -8.51
C GLU A 206 20.13 -18.33 -7.57
N ARG A 207 19.49 -18.11 -6.41
CA ARG A 207 19.16 -19.19 -5.46
C ARG A 207 18.12 -20.17 -6.01
N LEU A 208 17.16 -19.68 -6.79
CA LEU A 208 16.10 -20.51 -7.35
C LEU A 208 16.55 -21.25 -8.61
N GLU A 209 17.49 -20.72 -9.39
CA GLU A 209 17.96 -21.35 -10.63
C GLU A 209 19.01 -22.44 -10.40
N LYS A 210 19.69 -22.44 -9.25
CA LYS A 210 20.56 -23.53 -8.78
C LYS A 210 19.76 -24.78 -8.43
#